data_AF-A0A2V7EIX2-F1
#
_entry.id   AF-A0A2V7EIX2-F1
#
_cell.length_a   1.000
_cell.length_b   1.000
_cell.length_c   1.000
_cell.angle_alpha   90.00
_cell.angle_beta   90.00
_cell.angle_gamma   90.00
#
_symmetry.space_group_name_H-M   'P 1'
#
loop_
_entity.id
_entity.type
_entity.pdbx_description
1 polymer ?
#
loop_
_entity_poly.entity_id
_entity_poly.type
_entity_poly.pdbx_seq_one_letter_code
_entity_poly.pdbx_strand_id
1 'polypeptide(L)' 'MALPGVVGTAVGKCDGVLCIRVLLADSGAEARRRIPAQLEGYPVRAEVTGRIRPRARDNR' A
#
# COMPACT_ATOMS: atom_id res chain seq x y z
N MET A 1 -2.81 -11.34 0.14
CA MET A 1 -3.60 -10.64 -0.90
C MET A 1 -2.78 -10.55 -2.17
N ALA A 2 -3.24 -11.10 -3.30
CA ALA A 2 -2.62 -10.89 -4.61
C ALA A 2 -3.58 -10.05 -5.46
N LEU A 3 -3.88 -8.83 -5.00
CA LEU A 3 -4.63 -7.87 -5.79
C LEU A 3 -3.70 -7.31 -6.88
N PRO A 4 -4.08 -7.37 -8.18
CA PRO A 4 -3.31 -6.74 -9.23
C PRO A 4 -3.03 -5.27 -8.91
N GLY A 5 -1.79 -4.83 -9.13
CA GLY A 5 -1.34 -3.46 -8.85
C GLY A 5 -0.88 -3.20 -7.41
N VAL A 6 -1.14 -4.10 -6.45
CA VAL A 6 -0.59 -3.98 -5.09
C VAL A 6 0.85 -4.47 -5.06
N VAL A 7 1.75 -3.62 -4.56
CA VAL A 7 3.20 -3.91 -4.45
C VAL A 7 3.66 -4.06 -3.00
N GLY A 8 2.80 -3.79 -2.04
CA GLY A 8 3.10 -3.99 -0.63
C GLY A 8 1.97 -3.53 0.29
N THR A 9 2.13 -3.86 1.57
CA THR A 9 1.28 -3.37 2.66
C THR A 9 2.14 -2.93 3.82
N ALA A 10 1.69 -1.93 4.56
CA ALA A 10 2.35 -1.45 5.77
C ALA A 10 1.33 -1.09 6.85
N VAL A 11 1.77 -1.04 8.10
CA VAL A 11 1.03 -0.45 9.21
C VAL A 11 1.69 0.87 9.57
N GLY A 12 0.89 1.90 9.81
CA GLY A 12 1.41 3.20 10.19
C GLY A 12 0.32 4.11 10.74
N LYS A 13 0.54 5.41 10.62
CA LYS A 13 -0.47 6.43 10.93
C LYS A 13 -0.96 7.10 9.65
N CYS A 14 -2.26 7.24 9.51
CA CYS A 14 -2.94 8.03 8.48
C CYS A 14 -3.67 9.14 9.23
N ASP A 15 -3.29 10.40 9.00
CA ASP A 15 -3.85 11.55 9.71
C ASP A 15 -3.83 11.39 11.24
N GLY A 16 -2.74 10.80 11.76
CA GLY A 16 -2.53 10.58 13.20
C GLY A 16 -3.16 9.30 13.78
N VAL A 17 -4.03 8.61 13.05
CA VAL A 17 -4.73 7.39 13.49
C VAL A 17 -4.05 6.14 12.94
N LEU A 18 -4.01 5.05 13.71
CA LEU A 18 -3.51 3.75 13.23
C LEU A 18 -4.25 3.32 11.97
N CYS A 19 -3.50 2.95 10.93
CA CYS A 19 -4.06 2.57 9.65
C CYS A 19 -3.24 1.50 8.95
N ILE A 20 -3.89 0.81 8.01
CA ILE A 20 -3.25 -0.08 7.06
C ILE A 20 -3.03 0.70 5.76
N ARG A 21 -1.79 0.73 5.29
CA ARG A 21 -1.44 1.32 3.99
C ARG A 21 -1.30 0.22 2.94
N VAL A 22 -1.97 0.40 1.82
CA VAL A 22 -1.81 -0.45 0.63
C VAL A 22 -0.99 0.33 -0.38
N LEU A 23 0.17 -0.20 -0.74
CA LEU A 23 1.12 0.44 -1.63
C LEU A 23 0.85 -0.05 -3.06
N LEU A 24 0.65 0.88 -3.99
CA LEU A 24 0.28 0.61 -5.38
C LEU A 24 1.43 0.93 -6.34
N ALA A 25 1.55 0.12 -7.38
CA ALA A 25 2.49 0.36 -8.49
C ALA A 25 2.14 1.61 -9.30
N ASP A 26 0.85 1.91 -9.45
CA ASP A 26 0.31 3.01 -10.26
C ASP A 26 -1.07 3.46 -9.76
N SER A 27 -1.67 4.44 -10.44
CA SER A 27 -2.99 5.01 -10.09
C SER A 27 -4.18 4.17 -10.59
N GLY A 28 -3.96 2.93 -11.02
CA GLY A 28 -4.97 2.04 -11.59
C GLY A 28 -6.25 1.97 -10.74
N ALA A 29 -7.39 2.25 -11.39
CA ALA A 29 -8.69 2.32 -10.72
C ALA A 29 -9.18 0.97 -10.19
N GLU A 30 -8.76 -0.15 -10.81
CA GLU A 30 -9.23 -1.49 -10.43
C GLU A 30 -8.78 -1.88 -9.03
N ALA A 31 -7.50 -1.68 -8.70
CA ALA A 31 -6.97 -1.98 -7.37
C ALA A 31 -7.70 -1.17 -6.29
N ARG A 32 -7.92 0.13 -6.54
CA ARG A 32 -8.63 1.02 -5.61
C ARG A 32 -10.08 0.61 -5.36
N ARG A 33 -10.78 0.10 -6.37
CA ARG A 33 -12.17 -0.39 -6.23
C ARG A 33 -12.29 -1.66 -5.39
N ARG A 34 -11.23 -2.47 -5.34
CA ARG A 34 -11.21 -3.76 -4.64
C ARG A 34 -10.63 -3.67 -3.23
N ILE A 35 -9.98 -2.57 -2.88
CA ILE A 35 -9.45 -2.34 -1.53
C ILE A 35 -10.60 -1.88 -0.64
N PRO A 36 -10.92 -2.60 0.45
CA PRO A 36 -11.95 -2.19 1.37
C PRO A 36 -11.54 -0.89 2.08
N ALA A 37 -12.50 -0.05 2.46
CA ALA A 37 -12.20 1.19 3.18
C ALA A 37 -11.73 0.96 4.62
N GLN A 38 -12.06 -0.21 5.20
CA GLN A 38 -11.69 -0.63 6.54
C GLN A 38 -11.41 -2.14 6.58
N LEU A 39 -10.55 -2.56 7.50
CA LEU A 39 -10.29 -3.96 7.82
C LEU A 39 -10.17 -4.10 9.34
N GLU A 40 -11.03 -4.89 9.97
CA GLU A 40 -11.04 -5.11 11.43
C GLU A 40 -11.09 -3.80 12.24
N GLY A 41 -11.81 -2.79 11.73
CA GLY A 41 -11.92 -1.47 12.35
C GLY A 41 -10.75 -0.52 12.06
N TYR A 42 -9.68 -0.97 11.40
CA TYR A 42 -8.60 -0.10 10.95
C TYR A 42 -8.93 0.54 9.60
N PRO A 43 -8.78 1.86 9.44
CA PRO A 43 -8.89 2.50 8.13
C PRO A 43 -7.81 1.97 7.20
N VAL A 44 -8.21 1.69 5.96
CA VAL A 44 -7.27 1.31 4.89
C VAL A 44 -7.11 2.50 3.94
N ARG A 45 -5.85 2.81 3.60
CA ARG A 45 -5.50 3.89 2.68
C ARG A 45 -4.58 3.39 1.59
N ALA A 46 -4.98 3.64 0.35
CA ALA A 46 -4.17 3.31 -0.82
C ALA A 46 -3.27 4.49 -1.19
N GLU A 47 -1.99 4.19 -1.40
CA GLU A 47 -0.96 5.17 -1.76
C GLU A 47 -0.18 4.65 -2.98
N VAL A 48 0.08 5.52 -3.96
CA VAL A 48 0.88 5.15 -5.14
C VAL A 48 2.35 5.40 -4.81
N THR A 49 3.13 4.33 -4.72
CA THR A 49 4.57 4.40 -4.41
C THR A 49 5.44 4.06 -5.61
N GLY A 50 4.85 3.54 -6.70
CA GLY A 50 5.61 2.90 -7.76
C GLY A 50 6.03 1.48 -7.38
N ARG A 51 6.76 0.82 -8.29
CA ARG A 51 7.24 -0.56 -8.07
C ARG A 51 8.36 -0.58 -7.03
N ILE A 52 8.16 -1.36 -5.96
CA ILE A 52 9.20 -1.59 -4.96
C ILE A 52 10.25 -2.55 -5.54
N ARG A 53 11.52 -2.19 -5.33
CA ARG A 53 12.69 -2.97 -5.77
C ARG A 53 13.69 -3.08 -4.63
N PRO A 54 14.46 -4.18 -4.54
CA PRO A 54 15.57 -4.26 -3.61
C PRO A 54 16.52 -3.08 -3.82
N ARG A 55 16.93 -2.45 -2.72
CA ARG A 55 18.04 -1.50 -2.78
C ARG A 55 19.31 -2.29 -3.10
N ALA A 56 20.03 -1.90 -4.15
CA ALA A 56 21.34 -2.49 -4.43
C ALA A 56 22.23 -2.31 -3.19
N ARG A 57 22.98 -3.36 -2.83
CA ARG A 57 24.00 -3.23 -1.79
C ARG A 57 25.07 -2.29 -2.31
N ASP A 58 25.26 -1.16 -1.62
CA ASP A 58 26.48 -0.37 -1.78
C ASP A 58 27.61 -1.15 -1.09
N ASN A 59 28.63 -1.53 -1.85
CA ASN A 59 29.76 -2.32 -1.35
C ASN A 59 30.91 -1.39 -0.98
N ARG A 60 30.62 -0.47 -0.05
CA ARG A 60 31.56 0.54 0.45
C ARG A 60 31.95 0.26 1.89
#